data_AF-A0A3G9IXQ0-F1
#
_entry.id   AF-A0A3G9IXQ0-F1
#
_cell.length_a   1.000
_cell.length_b   1.000
_cell.length_c   1.000
_cell.angle_alpha   90.00
_cell.angle_beta   90.00
_cell.angle_gamma   90.00
#
_symmetry.space_group_name_H-M   'P 1'
#
loop_
_entity.id
_entity.type
_entity.pdbx_description
1 polymer ?
#
loop_
_entity_poly.entity_id
_entity_poly.type
_entity_poly.pdbx_seq_one_letter_code
_entity_poly.pdbx_strand_id
1 'polypeptide(L)'
;MSEYTDNLRKSMLELGNSNDYIELCINYARKLEKSHVPIIFDKIHFLVLTELKSSQLNDFLNNRAGYYREFELIINNRKREIHAPNNILKELQKWIQLYILKPLRVSDWATAYIPGTSIIKNAAIHIGQECVVNLDLKNFFNSISAVKVHRVFRVAGYTKELATLFTKICTVNNCLPQGAPTSPYLSNLVCIKLDQELADFCQSLGIRFTRYADDMTFSGGKEIVKVLPQIYKIISKQGFLINNDKTKILNCGQRQEVTGLVVNDKVSVKKEFIRKLSQEIHFCLRFGVSNHILRTGIRKSNYKDHLFGRAYFINMVDKSLGDDLLKKLQSIDWEY
;
A
#
# COMPACT_ATOMS: atom_id res chain seq x y z
N MET A 1 -4.45 11.99 -33.01
CA MET A 1 -3.29 12.54 -32.28
C MET A 1 -3.85 13.37 -31.16
N SER A 2 -3.18 13.45 -30.02
CA SER A 2 -3.61 14.36 -28.96
C SER A 2 -3.30 15.80 -29.40
N GLU A 3 -4.12 16.75 -28.95
CA GLU A 3 -3.89 18.19 -29.15
C GLU A 3 -2.46 18.60 -28.73
N TYR A 4 -1.92 17.97 -27.69
CA TYR A 4 -0.55 18.18 -27.24
C TYR A 4 0.49 17.78 -28.30
N THR A 5 0.40 16.58 -28.86
CA THR A 5 1.39 16.10 -29.85
C THR A 5 1.38 16.91 -31.14
N ASP A 6 0.21 17.41 -31.54
CA ASP A 6 0.06 18.27 -32.72
C ASP A 6 0.68 19.66 -32.46
N ASN A 7 0.41 20.26 -31.30
CA ASN A 7 1.03 21.51 -30.88
C ASN A 7 2.55 21.38 -30.73
N LEU A 8 3.04 20.29 -30.13
CA LEU A 8 4.46 20.01 -29.99
C LEU A 8 5.14 19.94 -31.37
N ARG A 9 4.54 19.21 -32.32
CA ARG A 9 5.06 19.11 -33.70
C ARG A 9 5.21 20.49 -34.32
N LYS A 10 4.15 21.31 -34.27
CA LYS A 10 4.12 22.65 -34.85
C LYS A 10 5.22 23.53 -34.24
N SER A 11 5.32 23.59 -32.92
CA SER A 11 6.35 24.39 -32.24
C SER A 11 7.78 23.94 -32.57
N MET A 12 8.02 22.62 -32.68
CA MET A 12 9.34 22.12 -33.03
C MET A 12 9.74 22.42 -34.49
N LEU A 13 8.77 22.41 -35.42
CA LEU A 13 8.98 22.84 -36.81
C LEU A 13 9.33 24.32 -36.88
N GLU A 14 8.61 25.18 -36.14
CA GLU A 14 8.88 26.62 -36.07
C GLU A 14 10.28 26.93 -35.50
N LEU A 15 10.77 26.10 -34.57
CA LEU A 15 12.12 26.18 -34.01
C LEU A 15 13.22 25.60 -34.93
N GLY A 16 12.87 25.11 -36.12
CA GLY A 16 13.84 24.59 -37.10
C GLY A 16 14.42 23.22 -36.78
N ASN A 17 13.75 22.40 -35.98
CA ASN A 17 14.20 21.03 -35.68
C ASN A 17 14.06 20.11 -36.89
N SER A 18 14.93 19.10 -37.01
CA SER A 18 14.82 18.10 -38.08
C SER A 18 13.57 17.22 -37.91
N ASN A 19 12.97 16.81 -39.04
CA ASN A 19 11.79 15.94 -39.02
C ASN A 19 12.02 14.64 -38.24
N ASP A 20 13.21 14.04 -38.35
CA ASP A 20 13.56 12.81 -37.62
C ASP A 20 13.54 13.01 -36.10
N TYR A 21 14.05 14.14 -35.62
CA TYR A 21 14.05 14.47 -34.20
C TYR A 21 12.64 14.76 -33.69
N ILE A 22 11.83 15.46 -34.50
CA ILE A 22 10.43 15.74 -34.19
C ILE A 22 9.64 14.43 -34.05
N GLU A 23 9.79 13.50 -34.99
CA GLU A 23 9.12 12.19 -34.89
C GLU A 23 9.59 11.39 -33.67
N LEU A 24 10.87 11.46 -33.31
CA LEU A 24 11.38 10.84 -32.09
C LEU A 24 10.71 11.40 -30.83
N CYS A 25 10.60 12.73 -30.72
CA CYS A 25 9.93 13.41 -29.60
C CYS A 25 8.44 13.08 -29.54
N ILE A 26 7.75 13.09 -30.68
CA ILE A 26 6.32 12.77 -30.76
C ILE A 26 6.06 11.31 -30.38
N ASN A 27 6.87 10.37 -30.88
CA ASN A 27 6.71 8.96 -30.54
C ASN A 27 6.96 8.71 -29.05
N TYR A 28 7.92 9.42 -28.45
CA TYR A 28 8.12 9.38 -27.01
C TYR A 28 6.92 9.95 -26.24
N ALA A 29 6.41 11.12 -26.64
CA ALA A 29 5.22 11.73 -26.03
C ALA A 29 4.01 10.81 -26.08
N ARG A 30 3.69 10.22 -27.25
CA ARG A 30 2.60 9.27 -27.44
C ARG A 30 2.69 8.05 -26.52
N LYS A 31 3.92 7.56 -26.26
CA LYS A 31 4.14 6.44 -25.35
C LYS A 31 3.73 6.79 -23.91
N LEU A 32 4.05 8.00 -23.46
CA LEU A 32 3.69 8.48 -22.13
C LEU A 32 2.19 8.76 -22.01
N GLU A 33 1.58 9.34 -23.05
CA GLU A 33 0.13 9.54 -23.12
C GLU A 33 -0.64 8.22 -23.03
N LYS A 34 -0.19 7.18 -23.74
CA LYS A 34 -0.80 5.84 -23.66
C LYS A 34 -0.77 5.27 -22.24
N SER A 35 0.29 5.57 -21.49
CA SER A 35 0.43 5.19 -20.08
C SER A 35 -0.26 6.16 -19.12
N HIS A 36 -0.87 7.24 -19.63
CA HIS A 36 -1.52 8.31 -18.85
C HIS A 36 -0.59 8.98 -17.82
N VAL A 37 0.71 9.06 -18.15
CA VAL A 37 1.73 9.70 -17.31
C VAL A 37 2.20 11.02 -17.94
N PRO A 38 2.69 12.00 -17.16
CA PRO A 38 3.13 13.28 -17.69
C PRO A 38 4.29 13.11 -18.66
N ILE A 39 4.25 13.91 -19.72
CA ILE A 39 5.27 13.96 -20.76
C ILE A 39 6.46 14.73 -20.21
N ILE A 40 7.54 14.01 -19.90
CA ILE A 40 8.78 14.57 -19.32
C ILE A 40 9.92 14.13 -20.22
N PHE A 41 10.60 15.08 -20.86
CA PHE A 41 11.66 14.79 -21.84
C PHE A 41 13.00 14.53 -21.16
N ASP A 42 13.33 15.33 -20.15
CA ASP A 42 14.61 15.27 -19.45
C ASP A 42 14.50 15.81 -18.01
N LYS A 43 15.65 15.85 -17.32
CA LYS A 43 15.77 16.38 -15.96
C LYS A 43 15.37 17.85 -15.87
N ILE A 44 15.65 18.68 -16.88
CA ILE A 44 15.34 20.11 -16.86
C ILE A 44 13.82 20.31 -16.91
N HIS A 45 13.15 19.62 -17.82
CA HIS A 45 11.69 19.64 -17.91
C HIS A 45 11.06 19.16 -16.59
N PHE A 46 11.60 18.12 -15.97
CA PHE A 46 11.12 17.67 -14.65
C PHE A 46 11.26 18.74 -13.56
N LEU A 47 12.37 19.47 -13.53
CA LEU A 47 12.58 20.56 -12.56
C LEU A 47 11.57 21.70 -12.74
N VAL A 48 11.26 22.06 -13.99
CA VAL A 48 10.23 23.06 -14.30
C VAL A 48 8.86 22.62 -13.79
N LEU A 49 8.45 21.37 -14.05
CA LEU A 49 7.16 20.82 -13.64
C LEU A 49 6.98 20.69 -12.12
N THR A 50 8.08 20.56 -11.40
CA THR A 50 8.08 20.37 -9.94
C THR A 50 8.43 21.64 -9.17
N GLU A 51 8.71 22.74 -9.87
CA GLU A 51 9.21 24.00 -9.32
C GLU A 51 10.45 23.82 -8.41
N LEU A 52 11.20 22.75 -8.65
CA LEU A 52 12.35 22.38 -7.85
C LEU A 52 13.61 23.08 -8.38
N LYS A 53 14.43 23.64 -7.50
CA LYS A 53 15.69 24.26 -7.92
C LYS A 53 16.72 23.17 -8.27
N SER A 54 17.49 23.39 -9.33
CA SER A 54 18.58 22.48 -9.74
C SER A 54 19.56 22.18 -8.61
N SER A 55 19.86 23.17 -7.75
CA SER A 55 20.72 23.01 -6.58
C SER A 55 20.16 22.02 -5.56
N GLN A 56 18.85 22.06 -5.29
CA GLN A 56 18.19 21.13 -4.36
C GLN A 56 18.22 19.70 -4.89
N LEU A 57 17.96 19.52 -6.19
CA LEU A 57 18.02 18.18 -6.78
C LEU A 57 19.46 17.63 -6.80
N ASN A 58 20.44 18.46 -7.12
CA ASN A 58 21.84 18.04 -7.12
C ASN A 58 22.33 17.70 -5.70
N ASP A 59 21.96 18.50 -4.70
CA ASP A 59 22.26 18.21 -3.30
C ASP A 59 21.67 16.87 -2.85
N PHE A 60 20.39 16.62 -3.18
CA PHE A 60 19.76 15.32 -2.96
C PHE A 60 20.53 14.18 -3.65
N LEU A 61 20.88 14.34 -4.93
CA LEU A 61 21.56 13.29 -5.69
C LEU A 61 22.95 12.97 -5.14
N ASN A 62 23.63 13.96 -4.56
CA ASN A 62 24.93 13.82 -3.93
C ASN A 62 24.84 13.24 -2.51
N ASN A 63 23.79 13.57 -1.75
CA ASN A 63 23.59 13.12 -0.37
C ASN A 63 22.21 12.45 -0.17
N ARG A 64 21.95 11.35 -0.87
CA ARG A 64 20.62 10.71 -0.81
C ARG A 64 20.23 10.24 0.59
N ALA A 65 21.17 9.69 1.36
CA ALA A 65 20.91 9.18 2.70
C ALA A 65 20.51 10.29 3.67
N GLY A 66 21.15 11.47 3.59
CA GLY A 66 20.83 12.61 4.45
C GLY A 66 19.43 13.20 4.28
N TYR A 67 18.72 12.83 3.20
CA TYR A 67 17.33 13.24 2.98
C TYR A 67 16.30 12.29 3.62
N TYR A 68 16.76 11.20 4.24
CA TYR A 68 15.93 10.30 5.02
C TYR A 68 16.32 10.37 6.50
N ARG A 69 15.32 10.55 7.36
CA ARG A 69 15.47 10.39 8.80
C ARG A 69 15.20 8.94 9.16
N GLU A 70 16.20 8.29 9.73
CA GLU A 70 16.12 6.91 10.19
C GLU A 70 15.71 6.86 11.66
N PHE A 71 14.73 6.02 11.99
CA PHE A 71 14.33 5.75 13.37
C PHE A 71 13.65 4.38 13.49
N GLU A 72 13.70 3.80 14.69
CA GLU A 72 13.04 2.53 14.98
C GLU A 72 11.66 2.76 15.60
N LEU A 73 10.66 2.01 15.14
CA LEU A 73 9.38 1.85 15.82
C LEU A 73 9.30 0.45 16.43
N ILE A 74 8.89 0.37 17.69
CA ILE A 74 8.61 -0.91 18.36
C ILE A 74 7.10 -1.15 18.29
N ILE A 75 6.68 -2.12 17.48
CA ILE A 75 5.28 -2.51 17.32
C ILE A 75 5.15 -3.99 17.66
N ASN A 76 4.33 -4.33 18.66
CA ASN A 76 4.14 -5.71 19.13
C ASN A 76 5.47 -6.43 19.44
N ASN A 77 6.36 -5.75 20.19
CA ASN A 77 7.72 -6.22 20.51
C ASN A 77 8.62 -6.51 19.30
N ARG A 78 8.27 -6.01 18.11
CA ARG A 78 9.11 -6.10 16.92
C ARG A 78 9.60 -4.72 16.53
N LYS A 79 10.90 -4.61 16.28
CA LYS A 79 11.52 -3.41 15.74
C LYS A 79 11.20 -3.29 14.25
N ARG A 80 10.88 -2.07 13.82
CA ARG A 80 10.72 -1.70 12.42
C ARG A 80 11.56 -0.48 12.16
N GLU A 81 12.52 -0.61 11.26
CA GLU A 81 13.31 0.49 10.76
C GLU A 81 12.47 1.33 9.79
N ILE A 82 12.39 2.63 10.03
CA ILE A 82 11.65 3.59 9.23
C ILE A 82 12.65 4.58 8.64
N HIS A 83 12.59 4.77 7.32
CA HIS A 83 13.33 5.81 6.61
C HIS A 83 12.31 6.84 6.12
N ALA A 84 12.08 7.89 6.91
CA ALA A 84 11.12 8.93 6.58
C ALA A 84 11.80 10.04 5.76
N PRO A 85 11.31 10.37 4.54
CA PRO A 85 11.87 11.47 3.76
C PRO A 85 11.66 12.80 4.49
N ASN A 86 12.61 13.73 4.35
CA ASN A 86 12.43 15.12 4.76
C ASN A 86 11.31 15.80 3.94
N ASN A 87 10.89 17.00 4.35
CA ASN A 87 9.74 17.67 3.72
C ASN A 87 9.93 17.89 2.21
N ILE A 88 11.12 18.30 1.78
CA ILE A 88 11.42 18.57 0.35
C ILE A 88 11.26 17.28 -0.47
N LEU A 89 11.93 16.20 -0.05
CA LEU A 89 11.85 14.92 -0.75
C LEU A 89 10.44 14.33 -0.68
N LYS A 90 9.74 14.52 0.44
CA LYS A 90 8.37 14.04 0.63
C LYS A 90 7.40 14.70 -0.35
N GLU A 91 7.51 16.01 -0.57
CA GLU A 91 6.66 16.69 -1.57
C GLU A 91 6.98 16.25 -2.99
N LEU A 92 8.26 16.08 -3.33
CA LEU A 92 8.66 15.54 -4.63
C LEU A 92 8.13 14.11 -4.86
N GLN A 93 8.21 13.26 -3.84
CA GLN A 93 7.67 11.91 -3.89
C GLN A 93 6.13 11.91 -3.96
N LYS A 94 5.44 12.81 -3.27
CA LYS A 94 3.98 12.98 -3.42
C LYS A 94 3.61 13.40 -4.84
N TRP A 95 4.38 14.29 -5.47
CA TRP A 95 4.18 14.68 -6.86
C TRP A 95 4.32 13.47 -7.78
N ILE A 96 5.39 12.68 -7.65
CA ILE A 96 5.59 11.44 -8.42
C ILE A 96 4.44 10.46 -8.15
N GLN A 97 4.03 10.30 -6.89
CA GLN A 97 2.92 9.43 -6.51
C GLN A 97 1.62 9.84 -7.20
N LEU A 98 1.31 11.13 -7.23
CA LEU A 98 0.05 11.65 -7.76
C LEU A 98 0.02 11.61 -9.29
N TYR A 99 1.05 12.13 -9.95
CA TYR A 99 1.04 12.35 -11.38
C TYR A 99 1.66 11.22 -12.19
N ILE A 100 2.59 10.45 -11.64
CA ILE A 100 3.25 9.35 -12.36
C ILE A 100 2.72 8.00 -11.93
N LEU A 101 2.65 7.71 -10.63
CA LEU A 101 2.38 6.35 -10.17
C LEU A 101 0.89 6.01 -10.15
N LYS A 102 0.04 6.85 -9.56
CA LYS A 102 -1.42 6.59 -9.46
C LYS A 102 -2.14 6.38 -10.80
N PRO A 103 -1.74 7.02 -11.91
CA PRO A 103 -2.34 6.73 -13.22
C PRO A 103 -2.02 5.33 -13.77
N LEU A 104 -0.94 4.70 -13.28
CA LEU A 104 -0.55 3.36 -13.74
C LEU A 104 -1.45 2.30 -13.12
N ARG A 105 -1.93 1.37 -13.96
CA ARG A 105 -2.76 0.25 -13.50
C ARG A 105 -1.94 -0.70 -12.61
N VAL A 106 -2.50 -1.03 -11.45
CA VAL A 106 -2.02 -2.08 -10.55
C VAL A 106 -2.78 -3.38 -10.79
N SER A 107 -2.32 -4.47 -10.18
CA SER A 107 -2.99 -5.77 -10.20
C SER A 107 -4.41 -5.70 -9.66
N ASP A 108 -5.33 -6.41 -10.31
CA ASP A 108 -6.74 -6.51 -9.89
C ASP A 108 -6.90 -7.29 -8.56
N TRP A 109 -5.91 -8.12 -8.18
CA TRP A 109 -5.89 -8.87 -6.93
C TRP A 109 -5.22 -8.12 -5.77
N ALA A 110 -4.59 -6.97 -6.05
CA ALA A 110 -4.05 -6.10 -5.01
C ALA A 110 -5.17 -5.30 -4.36
N THR A 111 -5.22 -5.27 -3.03
CA THR A 111 -6.30 -4.61 -2.27
C THR A 111 -5.78 -3.59 -1.25
N ALA A 112 -4.47 -3.53 -1.01
CA ALA A 112 -3.86 -2.49 -0.17
C ALA A 112 -3.44 -1.27 -0.99
N TYR A 113 -3.43 -0.10 -0.36
CA TYR A 113 -2.91 1.16 -0.91
C TYR A 113 -3.60 1.68 -2.18
N ILE A 114 -4.82 1.20 -2.46
CA ILE A 114 -5.60 1.58 -3.63
C ILE A 114 -6.80 2.40 -3.16
N PRO A 115 -7.06 3.58 -3.74
CA PRO A 115 -8.25 4.35 -3.43
C PRO A 115 -9.52 3.53 -3.63
N GLY A 116 -10.43 3.56 -2.66
CA GLY A 116 -11.71 2.85 -2.72
C GLY A 116 -11.63 1.36 -2.37
N THR A 117 -10.46 0.79 -2.09
CA THR A 117 -10.34 -0.54 -1.47
C THR A 117 -10.32 -0.44 0.05
N SER A 118 -10.51 -1.57 0.74
CA SER A 118 -10.45 -1.64 2.20
C SER A 118 -10.16 -3.07 2.67
N ILE A 119 -9.78 -3.22 3.94
CA ILE A 119 -9.66 -4.54 4.58
C ILE A 119 -10.97 -5.34 4.52
N ILE A 120 -12.13 -4.67 4.47
CA ILE A 120 -13.44 -5.31 4.35
C ILE A 120 -13.60 -5.90 2.94
N LYS A 121 -13.30 -5.12 1.90
CA LYS A 121 -13.37 -5.61 0.51
C LYS A 121 -12.39 -6.76 0.29
N ASN A 122 -11.19 -6.69 0.88
CA ASN A 122 -10.22 -7.76 0.86
C ASN A 122 -10.76 -9.04 1.52
N ALA A 123 -11.27 -8.93 2.75
CA ALA A 123 -11.81 -10.05 3.51
C ALA A 123 -13.07 -10.66 2.87
N ALA A 124 -13.92 -9.84 2.24
CA ALA A 124 -15.19 -10.26 1.67
C ALA A 124 -15.05 -11.33 0.57
N ILE A 125 -13.92 -11.35 -0.15
CA ILE A 125 -13.64 -12.34 -1.19
C ILE A 125 -13.52 -13.76 -0.60
N HIS A 126 -13.17 -13.89 0.67
CA HIS A 126 -12.83 -15.16 1.32
C HIS A 126 -13.92 -15.68 2.27
N ILE A 127 -15.13 -15.12 2.21
CA ILE A 127 -16.25 -15.53 3.07
C ILE A 127 -16.66 -16.98 2.78
N GLY A 128 -16.98 -17.75 3.82
CA GLY A 128 -17.66 -19.04 3.69
C GLY A 128 -16.81 -20.16 3.10
N GLN A 129 -15.48 -20.01 3.09
CA GLN A 129 -14.59 -20.98 2.44
C GLN A 129 -14.20 -22.11 3.38
N GLU A 130 -14.04 -23.32 2.86
CA GLU A 130 -13.67 -24.48 3.69
C GLU A 130 -12.28 -24.33 4.32
N CYS A 131 -11.36 -23.69 3.60
CA CYS A 131 -10.00 -23.41 4.05
C CYS A 131 -9.56 -22.01 3.60
N VAL A 132 -8.93 -21.27 4.52
CA VAL A 132 -8.28 -19.98 4.28
C VAL A 132 -6.81 -20.10 4.66
N VAL A 133 -5.92 -19.81 3.72
CA VAL A 133 -4.48 -19.77 3.93
C VAL A 133 -4.01 -18.32 3.84
N ASN A 134 -3.35 -17.84 4.89
CA ASN A 134 -2.68 -16.55 4.89
C ASN A 134 -1.17 -16.75 4.87
N LEU A 135 -0.50 -16.11 3.92
CA LEU A 135 0.96 -16.03 3.81
C LEU A 135 1.39 -14.58 4.03
N ASP A 136 2.57 -14.38 4.61
CA ASP A 136 3.18 -13.05 4.83
C ASP A 136 4.56 -13.05 4.17
N LEU A 137 4.95 -11.96 3.50
CA LEU A 137 6.27 -11.84 2.90
C LEU A 137 7.29 -11.25 3.89
N LYS A 138 8.47 -11.89 4.01
CA LYS A 138 9.56 -11.38 4.84
C LYS A 138 10.14 -10.09 4.26
N ASN A 139 10.29 -9.07 5.10
CA ASN A 139 10.98 -7.81 4.78
C ASN A 139 10.49 -7.18 3.46
N PHE A 140 9.17 -7.18 3.23
CA PHE A 140 8.56 -6.89 1.93
C PHE A 140 9.12 -5.66 1.22
N PHE A 141 9.09 -4.48 1.84
CA PHE A 141 9.63 -3.25 1.24
C PHE A 141 11.12 -3.34 0.95
N ASN A 142 11.91 -3.84 1.90
CA ASN A 142 13.36 -3.99 1.76
C ASN A 142 13.73 -5.04 0.67
N SER A 143 12.85 -6.01 0.39
CA SER A 143 13.04 -7.01 -0.67
C SER A 143 12.77 -6.46 -2.09
N ILE A 144 12.13 -5.29 -2.19
CA ILE A 144 11.88 -4.62 -3.47
C ILE A 144 13.07 -3.74 -3.81
N SER A 145 13.92 -4.25 -4.71
CA SER A 145 15.14 -3.56 -5.11
C SER A 145 14.90 -2.35 -6.00
N ALA A 146 15.85 -1.42 -6.01
CA ALA A 146 15.88 -0.28 -6.92
C ALA A 146 15.81 -0.70 -8.40
N VAL A 147 16.30 -1.90 -8.75
CA VAL A 147 16.18 -2.46 -10.10
C VAL A 147 14.71 -2.73 -10.47
N LYS A 148 13.94 -3.31 -9.54
CA LYS A 148 12.49 -3.54 -9.73
C LYS A 148 11.75 -2.21 -9.88
N VAL A 149 12.08 -1.22 -9.06
CA VAL A 149 11.52 0.14 -9.13
C VAL A 149 11.86 0.84 -10.45
N HIS A 150 13.12 0.77 -10.90
CA HIS A 150 13.54 1.31 -12.18
C HIS A 150 12.77 0.71 -13.36
N ARG A 151 12.49 -0.59 -13.30
CA ARG A 151 11.68 -1.26 -14.32
C ARG A 151 10.27 -0.68 -14.42
N VAL A 152 9.64 -0.31 -13.30
CA VAL A 152 8.32 0.33 -13.29
C VAL A 152 8.33 1.60 -14.14
N PHE A 153 9.29 2.51 -13.92
CA PHE A 153 9.37 3.75 -14.70
C PHE A 153 9.73 3.52 -16.18
N ARG A 154 10.55 2.51 -16.49
CA ARG A 154 10.85 2.14 -17.88
C ARG A 154 9.63 1.59 -18.62
N VAL A 155 8.82 0.77 -17.95
CA VAL A 155 7.56 0.23 -18.48
C VAL A 155 6.53 1.34 -18.65
N ALA A 156 6.44 2.28 -17.70
CA ALA A 156 5.59 3.48 -17.81
C ALA A 156 5.92 4.32 -19.06
N GLY A 157 7.18 4.30 -19.49
CA GLY A 157 7.58 4.76 -20.82
C GLY A 157 8.80 5.66 -20.83
N TYR A 158 9.24 6.12 -19.65
CA TYR A 158 10.34 7.06 -19.48
C TYR A 158 11.67 6.55 -20.01
N THR A 159 12.53 7.50 -20.38
CA THR A 159 13.91 7.26 -20.78
C THR A 159 14.72 6.61 -19.66
N LYS A 160 15.88 6.03 -19.98
CA LYS A 160 16.78 5.44 -18.99
C LYS A 160 17.22 6.45 -17.93
N GLU A 161 17.50 7.68 -18.35
CA GLU A 161 17.92 8.77 -17.47
C GLU A 161 16.82 9.12 -16.46
N LEU A 162 15.60 9.39 -16.94
CA LEU A 162 14.47 9.74 -16.07
C LEU A 162 14.06 8.59 -15.16
N ALA A 163 14.04 7.36 -15.67
CA ALA A 163 13.78 6.19 -14.82
C ALA A 163 14.83 6.04 -13.71
N THR A 164 16.10 6.33 -14.00
CA THR A 164 17.18 6.34 -13.00
C THR A 164 16.96 7.44 -11.96
N LEU A 165 16.59 8.65 -12.42
CA LEU A 165 16.29 9.78 -11.54
C LEU A 165 15.13 9.47 -10.59
N PHE A 166 13.99 9.02 -11.10
CA PHE A 166 12.82 8.68 -10.29
C PHE A 166 13.11 7.51 -9.34
N THR A 167 13.87 6.52 -9.78
CA THR A 167 14.32 5.44 -8.89
C THR A 167 15.16 5.97 -7.74
N LYS A 168 16.13 6.86 -8.00
CA LYS A 168 16.94 7.47 -6.95
C LYS A 168 16.10 8.27 -5.97
N ILE A 169 15.09 8.99 -6.45
CA ILE A 169 14.14 9.75 -5.62
C ILE A 169 13.31 8.82 -4.73
N CYS A 170 12.83 7.69 -5.26
CA CYS A 170 11.91 6.79 -4.57
C CYS A 170 12.58 5.67 -3.74
N THR A 171 13.92 5.58 -3.73
CA THR A 171 14.63 4.50 -3.04
C THR A 171 15.78 5.02 -2.19
N VAL A 172 16.07 4.30 -1.11
CA VAL A 172 17.25 4.49 -0.25
C VAL A 172 17.83 3.11 0.02
N ASN A 173 19.15 3.01 0.23
CA ASN A 173 19.83 1.73 0.48
C ASN A 173 19.48 0.63 -0.57
N ASN A 174 19.25 1.05 -1.81
CA ASN A 174 18.87 0.22 -2.97
C ASN A 174 17.55 -0.55 -2.83
N CYS A 175 16.64 -0.13 -1.94
CA CYS A 175 15.32 -0.73 -1.78
C CYS A 175 14.23 0.33 -1.52
N LEU A 176 12.96 -0.10 -1.43
CA LEU A 176 11.88 0.80 -1.05
C LEU A 176 11.96 1.14 0.45
N PRO A 177 12.03 2.43 0.82
CA PRO A 177 11.98 2.84 2.23
C PRO A 177 10.59 2.64 2.83
N GLN A 178 10.53 2.13 4.06
CA GLN A 178 9.34 2.22 4.89
C GLN A 178 9.21 3.65 5.40
N GLY A 179 8.12 4.34 5.04
CA GLY A 179 7.85 5.73 5.45
C GLY A 179 7.78 6.73 4.29
N ALA A 180 8.24 6.37 3.09
CA ALA A 180 8.07 7.21 1.91
C ALA A 180 6.65 7.10 1.31
N PRO A 181 6.03 8.21 0.85
CA PRO A 181 4.70 8.21 0.24
C PRO A 181 4.59 7.40 -1.05
N THR A 182 5.70 7.16 -1.77
CA THR A 182 5.71 6.40 -3.03
C THR A 182 5.79 4.88 -2.84
N SER A 183 6.45 4.43 -1.76
CA SER A 183 6.72 3.01 -1.51
C SER A 183 5.47 2.11 -1.54
N PRO A 184 4.33 2.50 -0.93
CA PRO A 184 3.14 1.64 -0.91
C PRO A 184 2.57 1.35 -2.31
N TYR A 185 2.55 2.34 -3.19
CA TYR A 185 2.00 2.14 -4.54
C TYR A 185 3.01 1.49 -5.48
N LEU A 186 4.30 1.83 -5.34
CA LEU A 186 5.38 1.17 -6.06
C LEU A 186 5.42 -0.33 -5.77
N SER A 187 5.16 -0.75 -4.52
CA SER A 187 5.14 -2.18 -4.20
C SER A 187 4.04 -2.93 -4.94
N ASN A 188 2.86 -2.33 -5.12
CA ASN A 188 1.80 -2.91 -5.95
C ASN A 188 2.19 -3.00 -7.43
N LEU A 189 2.80 -1.96 -7.99
CA LEU A 189 3.25 -1.95 -9.39
C LEU A 189 4.33 -3.01 -9.64
N VAL A 190 5.23 -3.21 -8.68
CA VAL A 190 6.27 -4.26 -8.74
C VAL A 190 5.65 -5.67 -8.68
N CYS A 191 4.59 -5.86 -7.89
CA CYS A 191 3.95 -7.15 -7.69
C CYS A 191 2.99 -7.56 -8.80
N ILE A 192 2.73 -6.74 -9.84
CA ILE A 192 1.77 -7.08 -10.92
C ILE A 192 2.03 -8.47 -11.51
N LYS A 193 3.29 -8.77 -11.84
CA LYS A 193 3.64 -10.07 -12.44
C LYS A 193 3.47 -11.23 -11.46
N LEU A 194 3.81 -11.01 -10.19
CA LEU A 194 3.60 -12.00 -9.14
C LEU A 194 2.12 -12.32 -8.97
N ASP A 195 1.31 -11.28 -8.88
CA ASP A 195 -0.12 -11.42 -8.66
C ASP A 195 -0.80 -12.12 -9.84
N GLN A 196 -0.43 -11.78 -11.08
CA GLN A 196 -0.94 -12.45 -12.26
C GLN A 196 -0.57 -13.94 -12.28
N GLU A 197 0.70 -14.30 -12.07
CA GLU A 197 1.13 -15.72 -12.05
C GLU A 197 0.42 -16.52 -10.94
N LEU A 198 0.22 -15.91 -9.77
CA LEU A 198 -0.54 -16.53 -8.68
C LEU A 198 -2.03 -16.68 -9.01
N ALA A 199 -2.63 -15.65 -9.59
CA ALA A 199 -4.03 -15.65 -9.94
C ALA A 199 -4.36 -16.67 -11.03
N ASP A 200 -3.56 -16.73 -12.09
CA ASP A 200 -3.73 -17.71 -13.18
C ASP A 200 -3.67 -19.14 -12.61
N PHE A 201 -2.68 -19.40 -11.73
CA PHE A 201 -2.56 -20.68 -11.06
C PHE A 201 -3.78 -21.00 -10.19
N CYS A 202 -4.20 -20.05 -9.35
CA CYS A 202 -5.34 -20.24 -8.44
C CYS A 202 -6.66 -20.43 -9.20
N GLN A 203 -6.89 -19.67 -10.27
CA GLN A 203 -8.09 -19.74 -11.08
C GLN A 203 -8.27 -21.13 -11.71
N SER A 204 -7.18 -21.75 -12.19
CA SER A 204 -7.22 -23.11 -12.74
C SER A 204 -7.67 -24.18 -11.74
N LEU A 205 -7.63 -23.88 -10.44
CA LEU A 205 -7.95 -24.78 -9.34
C LEU A 205 -9.18 -24.33 -8.52
N GLY A 206 -9.87 -23.27 -8.95
CA GLY A 206 -11.01 -22.71 -8.21
C GLY A 206 -10.63 -22.07 -6.86
N ILE A 207 -9.37 -21.65 -6.70
CA ILE A 207 -8.86 -20.98 -5.50
C ILE A 207 -9.05 -19.47 -5.67
N ARG A 208 -9.57 -18.80 -4.63
CA ARG A 208 -9.65 -17.33 -4.57
C ARG A 208 -8.35 -16.79 -4.00
N PHE A 209 -7.86 -15.69 -4.58
CA PHE A 209 -6.60 -15.07 -4.19
C PHE A 209 -6.76 -13.56 -4.06
N THR A 210 -6.17 -12.97 -3.01
CA THR A 210 -5.97 -11.52 -2.86
C THR A 210 -4.62 -11.23 -2.21
N ARG A 211 -4.09 -10.02 -2.46
CA ARG A 211 -2.89 -9.51 -1.79
C ARG A 211 -3.17 -8.15 -1.14
N TYR A 212 -3.03 -8.09 0.18
CA TYR A 212 -3.06 -6.87 0.97
C TYR A 212 -1.64 -6.52 1.42
N ALA A 213 -0.95 -5.68 0.63
CA ALA A 213 0.45 -5.33 0.85
C ALA A 213 1.36 -6.58 0.81
N ASP A 214 1.97 -6.95 1.93
CA ASP A 214 2.78 -8.15 2.14
C ASP A 214 1.98 -9.39 2.55
N ASP A 215 0.74 -9.21 3.02
CA ASP A 215 -0.17 -10.29 3.33
C ASP A 215 -0.83 -10.81 2.03
N MET A 216 -0.79 -12.11 1.82
CA MET A 216 -1.48 -12.80 0.73
C MET A 216 -2.48 -13.78 1.32
N THR A 217 -3.71 -13.75 0.82
CA THR A 217 -4.77 -14.64 1.27
C THR A 217 -5.24 -15.50 0.11
N PHE A 218 -5.30 -16.80 0.37
CA PHE A 218 -5.83 -17.79 -0.54
C PHE A 218 -6.97 -18.55 0.14
N SER A 219 -8.03 -18.88 -0.59
CA SER A 219 -9.14 -19.63 0.01
C SER A 219 -9.89 -20.49 -0.99
N GLY A 220 -10.41 -21.62 -0.52
CA GLY A 220 -11.16 -22.56 -1.33
C GLY A 220 -11.41 -23.85 -0.55
N GLY A 221 -11.43 -24.99 -1.25
CA GLY A 221 -11.46 -26.32 -0.63
C GLY A 221 -10.21 -26.63 0.19
N LYS A 222 -10.29 -27.65 1.06
CA LYS A 222 -9.15 -28.11 1.90
C LYS A 222 -7.91 -28.53 1.11
N GLU A 223 -8.10 -28.91 -0.14
CA GLU A 223 -7.05 -29.33 -1.08
C GLU A 223 -6.01 -28.24 -1.39
N ILE A 224 -6.31 -26.97 -1.06
CA ILE A 224 -5.37 -25.85 -1.21
C ILE A 224 -4.02 -26.10 -0.55
N VAL A 225 -3.99 -26.85 0.57
CA VAL A 225 -2.77 -27.16 1.30
C VAL A 225 -1.79 -27.98 0.45
N LYS A 226 -2.31 -28.83 -0.45
CA LYS A 226 -1.50 -29.69 -1.32
C LYS A 226 -0.77 -28.91 -2.41
N VAL A 227 -1.25 -27.70 -2.74
CA VAL A 227 -0.67 -26.85 -3.80
C VAL A 227 0.16 -25.68 -3.27
N LEU A 228 0.33 -25.56 -1.94
CA LEU A 228 1.19 -24.55 -1.33
C LEU A 228 2.64 -24.58 -1.83
N PRO A 229 3.28 -25.75 -2.06
CA PRO A 229 4.64 -25.78 -2.61
C PRO A 229 4.76 -25.05 -3.96
N GLN A 230 3.74 -25.16 -4.81
CA GLN A 230 3.67 -24.49 -6.11
C GLN A 230 3.49 -22.97 -5.94
N ILE A 231 2.62 -22.54 -5.01
CA ILE A 231 2.47 -21.12 -4.65
C ILE A 231 3.80 -20.56 -4.14
N TYR A 232 4.50 -21.30 -3.28
CA TYR A 232 5.80 -20.88 -2.74
C TYR A 232 6.86 -20.75 -3.83
N LYS A 233 6.86 -21.67 -4.81
CA LYS A 233 7.73 -21.62 -5.97
C LYS A 233 7.47 -20.38 -6.83
N ILE A 234 6.20 -20.02 -7.07
CA ILE A 234 5.82 -18.80 -7.80
C ILE A 234 6.34 -17.55 -7.06
N ILE A 235 6.10 -17.44 -5.75
CA ILE A 235 6.56 -16.32 -4.93
C ILE A 235 8.10 -16.19 -4.95
N SER A 236 8.80 -17.32 -4.79
CA SER A 236 10.27 -17.37 -4.75
C SER A 236 10.88 -17.00 -6.11
N LYS A 237 10.26 -17.44 -7.22
CA LYS A 237 10.66 -17.08 -8.59
C LYS A 237 10.60 -15.56 -8.85
N GLN A 238 9.70 -14.84 -8.19
CA GLN A 238 9.61 -13.37 -8.27
C GLN A 238 10.56 -12.67 -7.29
N GLY A 239 11.39 -13.42 -6.56
CA GLY A 239 12.40 -12.90 -5.64
C GLY A 239 11.83 -12.41 -4.32
N PHE A 240 10.76 -13.02 -3.83
CA PHE A 240 10.20 -12.79 -2.50
C PHE A 240 10.36 -14.03 -1.62
N LEU A 241 10.47 -13.81 -0.31
CA LEU A 241 10.59 -14.88 0.67
C LEU A 241 9.37 -14.90 1.58
N ILE A 242 8.88 -16.09 1.90
CA ILE A 242 7.70 -16.28 2.75
C ILE A 242 8.13 -16.33 4.21
N ASN A 243 7.28 -15.76 5.06
CA ASN A 243 7.37 -15.82 6.50
C ASN A 243 6.61 -17.04 7.03
N ASN A 244 7.30 -18.17 7.12
CA ASN A 244 6.72 -19.43 7.60
C ASN A 244 6.10 -19.29 9.00
N ASP A 245 6.72 -18.53 9.90
CA ASP A 245 6.24 -18.33 11.27
C ASP A 245 4.90 -17.57 11.35
N LYS A 246 4.58 -16.81 10.30
CA LYS A 246 3.32 -16.07 10.18
C LYS A 246 2.32 -16.74 9.23
N THR A 247 2.71 -17.85 8.60
CA THR A 247 1.80 -18.59 7.72
C THR A 247 0.70 -19.25 8.56
N LYS A 248 -0.55 -19.11 8.12
CA LYS A 248 -1.71 -19.66 8.82
C LYS A 248 -2.58 -20.45 7.86
N ILE A 249 -2.99 -21.64 8.26
CA ILE A 249 -3.94 -22.50 7.54
C ILE A 249 -5.16 -22.66 8.45
N LEU A 250 -6.30 -22.12 8.03
CA LEU A 250 -7.51 -21.97 8.83
C LEU A 250 -8.68 -22.71 8.17
N ASN A 251 -9.08 -23.84 8.76
CA ASN A 251 -10.25 -24.61 8.31
C ASN A 251 -11.57 -23.99 8.79
N CYS A 252 -12.68 -24.30 8.14
CA CYS A 252 -14.02 -23.78 8.47
C CYS A 252 -14.48 -24.09 9.91
N GLY A 253 -14.00 -25.19 10.51
CA GLY A 253 -14.32 -25.56 11.91
C GLY A 253 -13.62 -24.69 12.97
N GLN A 254 -12.75 -23.76 12.58
CA GLN A 254 -12.09 -22.80 13.46
C GLN A 254 -12.30 -21.38 12.95
N ARG A 255 -11.91 -20.38 13.74
CA ARG A 255 -12.03 -18.97 13.33
C ARG A 255 -11.10 -18.67 12.15
N GLN A 256 -11.69 -18.35 11.01
CA GLN A 256 -10.98 -17.91 9.81
C GLN A 256 -10.87 -16.39 9.83
N GLU A 257 -9.67 -15.88 9.60
CA GLU A 257 -9.39 -14.45 9.64
C GLU A 257 -8.66 -14.00 8.38
N VAL A 258 -9.03 -12.84 7.85
CA VAL A 258 -8.36 -12.15 6.75
C VAL A 258 -8.16 -10.70 7.14
N THR A 259 -6.93 -10.20 7.10
CA THR A 259 -6.60 -8.81 7.52
C THR A 259 -7.18 -8.40 8.87
N GLY A 260 -7.27 -9.36 9.81
CA GLY A 260 -7.80 -9.15 11.16
C GLY A 260 -9.32 -9.21 11.31
N LEU A 261 -10.07 -9.44 10.23
CA LEU A 261 -11.52 -9.63 10.23
C LEU A 261 -11.88 -11.10 10.11
N VAL A 262 -12.92 -11.53 10.81
CA VAL A 262 -13.46 -12.90 10.73
C VAL A 262 -14.25 -13.06 9.44
N VAL A 263 -14.09 -14.21 8.76
CA VAL A 263 -14.70 -14.47 7.44
C VAL A 263 -15.47 -15.80 7.35
N ASN A 264 -15.72 -16.49 8.47
CA ASN A 264 -16.42 -17.78 8.46
C ASN A 264 -17.76 -17.73 7.70
N ASP A 265 -18.67 -16.83 8.08
CA ASP A 265 -20.00 -16.72 7.44
C ASP A 265 -20.25 -15.34 6.82
N LYS A 266 -19.69 -14.30 7.44
CA LYS A 266 -19.73 -12.91 6.99
C LYS A 266 -18.48 -12.20 7.48
N VAL A 267 -18.14 -11.06 6.89
CA VAL A 267 -17.08 -10.19 7.43
C VAL A 267 -17.53 -9.70 8.81
N SER A 268 -16.72 -9.93 9.84
CA SER A 268 -17.06 -9.55 11.21
C SER A 268 -15.83 -9.13 12.02
N VAL A 269 -16.04 -8.26 13.00
CA VAL A 269 -15.02 -7.94 13.99
C VAL A 269 -14.93 -9.06 15.02
N LYS A 270 -13.72 -9.32 15.52
CA LYS A 270 -13.49 -10.31 16.58
C LYS A 270 -14.36 -10.02 17.81
N LYS A 271 -15.04 -11.04 18.33
CA LYS A 271 -15.91 -10.92 19.52
C LYS A 271 -15.17 -10.35 20.72
N GLU A 272 -13.89 -10.69 20.89
CA GLU A 272 -13.04 -10.19 21.98
C GLU A 272 -12.80 -8.68 21.89
N PHE A 273 -12.66 -8.14 20.67
CA PHE A 273 -12.48 -6.70 20.46
C PHE A 273 -13.74 -5.92 20.82
N ILE A 274 -14.90 -6.42 20.39
CA ILE A 274 -16.22 -5.87 20.72
C ILE A 274 -16.44 -5.93 22.24
N ARG A 275 -16.27 -7.11 22.84
CA ARG A 275 -16.45 -7.33 24.28
C ARG A 275 -15.59 -6.38 25.12
N LYS A 276 -14.31 -6.22 24.74
CA LYS A 276 -13.40 -5.31 25.43
C LYS A 276 -13.87 -3.86 25.35
N LEU A 277 -14.35 -3.41 24.17
CA LEU A 277 -14.85 -2.04 24.01
C LEU A 277 -16.13 -1.83 24.82
N SER A 278 -17.08 -2.75 24.72
CA SER A 278 -18.32 -2.71 25.50
C SER A 278 -18.07 -2.68 27.00
N GLN A 279 -17.05 -3.41 27.47
CA GLN A 279 -16.63 -3.40 28.88
C GLN A 279 -16.06 -2.03 29.30
N GLU A 280 -15.16 -1.44 28.51
CA GLU A 280 -14.61 -0.10 28.78
C GLU A 280 -15.72 0.97 28.80
N ILE A 281 -16.64 0.93 27.83
CA ILE A 281 -17.82 1.82 27.79
C ILE A 281 -18.68 1.64 29.04
N HIS A 282 -18.99 0.39 29.41
CA HIS A 282 -19.79 0.10 30.60
C HIS A 282 -19.15 0.67 31.87
N PHE A 283 -17.85 0.47 32.06
CA PHE A 283 -17.17 0.99 33.24
C PHE A 283 -17.13 2.52 33.28
N CYS A 284 -16.92 3.17 32.14
CA CYS A 284 -16.98 4.63 32.07
C CYS A 284 -18.38 5.15 32.43
N LEU A 285 -19.45 4.53 31.91
CA LEU A 285 -20.83 4.90 32.23
C LEU A 285 -21.21 4.66 33.69
N ARG A 286 -20.68 3.60 34.31
CA ARG A 286 -21.08 3.20 35.68
C ARG A 286 -20.26 3.85 36.79
N PHE A 287 -18.97 4.08 36.54
CA PHE A 287 -18.03 4.52 37.58
C PHE A 287 -17.34 5.86 37.24
N GLY A 288 -17.61 6.43 36.06
CA GLY A 288 -16.92 7.62 35.57
C GLY A 288 -15.59 7.30 34.90
N VAL A 289 -15.17 8.18 33.99
CA VAL A 289 -13.96 8.00 33.17
C VAL A 289 -12.70 8.03 34.05
N SER A 290 -12.59 8.97 34.98
CA SER A 290 -11.41 9.14 35.85
C SER A 290 -11.15 7.90 36.71
N ASN A 291 -12.18 7.34 37.34
CA ASN A 291 -12.06 6.12 38.14
C ASN A 291 -11.64 4.92 37.28
N HIS A 292 -12.21 4.79 36.07
CA HIS A 292 -11.85 3.71 35.16
C HIS A 292 -10.39 3.80 34.73
N ILE A 293 -9.92 4.99 34.33
CA ILE A 293 -8.52 5.24 33.95
C ILE A 293 -7.58 4.91 35.11
N LEU A 294 -7.88 5.38 36.33
CA LEU A 294 -7.07 5.14 37.52
C LEU A 294 -6.95 3.64 37.82
N ARG A 295 -8.07 2.90 37.81
CA ARG A 295 -8.06 1.45 38.13
C ARG A 295 -7.40 0.59 37.06
N THR A 296 -7.47 0.98 35.79
CA THR A 296 -6.90 0.22 34.68
C THR A 296 -5.47 0.62 34.35
N GLY A 297 -4.98 1.73 34.92
CA GLY A 297 -3.65 2.27 34.64
C GLY A 297 -3.50 2.75 33.19
N ILE A 298 -4.59 3.18 32.56
CA ILE A 298 -4.55 3.68 31.18
C ILE A 298 -3.78 5.01 31.15
N ARG A 299 -2.71 5.08 30.35
CA ARG A 299 -1.88 6.29 30.21
C ARG A 299 -2.09 7.06 28.91
N LYS A 300 -3.21 6.79 28.20
CA LYS A 300 -3.48 7.44 26.92
C LYS A 300 -4.07 8.83 27.16
N SER A 301 -3.40 9.89 26.69
CA SER A 301 -3.91 11.26 26.76
C SER A 301 -5.22 11.42 25.98
N ASN A 302 -5.36 10.72 24.84
CA ASN A 302 -6.52 10.83 23.95
C ASN A 302 -7.44 9.61 24.12
N TYR A 303 -7.79 9.28 25.37
CA TYR A 303 -8.57 8.07 25.66
C TYR A 303 -9.98 8.10 25.03
N LYS A 304 -10.65 9.26 25.07
CA LYS A 304 -11.92 9.47 24.37
C LYS A 304 -11.81 9.12 22.89
N ASP A 305 -10.90 9.75 22.16
CA ASP A 305 -10.70 9.50 20.73
C ASP A 305 -10.32 8.06 20.44
N HIS A 306 -9.58 7.42 21.35
CA HIS A 306 -9.24 6.01 21.24
C HIS A 306 -10.49 5.11 21.27
N LEU A 307 -11.43 5.36 22.19
CA LEU A 307 -12.68 4.60 22.26
C LEU A 307 -13.57 4.86 21.05
N PHE A 308 -13.72 6.12 20.64
CA PHE A 308 -14.46 6.48 19.43
C PHE A 308 -13.85 5.84 18.18
N GLY A 309 -12.52 5.85 18.02
CA GLY A 309 -11.84 5.19 16.90
C GLY A 309 -12.13 3.69 16.82
N ARG A 310 -12.18 3.00 17.97
CA ARG A 310 -12.56 1.57 18.03
C ARG A 310 -14.02 1.35 17.65
N ALA A 311 -14.93 2.23 18.07
CA ALA A 311 -16.34 2.17 17.69
C ALA A 311 -16.54 2.46 16.20
N TYR A 312 -15.87 3.46 15.64
CA TYR A 312 -15.89 3.74 14.19
C TYR A 312 -15.36 2.57 13.36
N PHE A 313 -14.31 1.89 13.84
CA PHE A 313 -13.82 0.67 13.20
C PHE A 313 -14.89 -0.44 13.17
N ILE A 314 -15.61 -0.65 14.29
CA ILE A 314 -16.73 -1.60 14.32
C ILE A 314 -17.83 -1.14 13.38
N ASN A 315 -18.19 0.15 13.40
CA ASN A 315 -19.23 0.73 12.55
C ASN A 315 -18.96 0.56 11.05
N MET A 316 -17.68 0.59 10.66
CA MET A 316 -17.26 0.34 9.28
C MET A 316 -17.59 -1.10 8.83
N VAL A 317 -17.58 -2.07 9.75
CA VAL A 317 -17.80 -3.50 9.46
C VAL A 317 -19.24 -3.94 9.75
N ASP A 318 -19.81 -3.51 10.87
CA ASP A 318 -21.17 -3.77 11.33
C ASP A 318 -21.80 -2.45 11.80
N LYS A 319 -22.57 -1.84 10.90
CA LYS A 319 -23.14 -0.50 11.09
C LYS A 319 -24.11 -0.44 12.27
N SER A 320 -24.99 -1.44 12.41
CA SER A 320 -25.97 -1.47 13.50
C SER A 320 -25.28 -1.52 14.86
N LEU A 321 -24.32 -2.43 15.03
CA LEU A 321 -23.57 -2.56 16.27
C LEU A 321 -22.70 -1.32 16.56
N GLY A 322 -22.08 -0.77 15.51
CA GLY A 322 -21.26 0.43 15.61
C GLY A 322 -22.06 1.65 16.06
N ASP A 323 -23.21 1.90 15.45
CA ASP A 323 -24.12 3.00 15.81
C ASP A 323 -24.57 2.91 17.28
N ASP A 324 -24.87 1.71 17.77
CA ASP A 324 -25.24 1.49 19.18
C ASP A 324 -24.08 1.78 20.15
N LEU A 325 -22.85 1.40 19.79
CA LEU A 325 -21.66 1.69 20.59
C LEU A 325 -21.33 3.18 20.59
N LEU A 326 -21.49 3.86 19.45
CA LEU A 326 -21.26 5.30 19.32
C LEU A 326 -22.27 6.11 20.16
N LYS A 327 -23.55 5.73 20.14
CA LYS A 327 -24.57 6.35 21.02
C LYS A 327 -24.20 6.22 22.50
N LYS A 328 -23.75 5.03 22.93
CA LYS A 328 -23.30 4.82 24.32
C LYS A 328 -22.08 5.69 24.66
N LEU A 329 -21.12 5.81 23.75
CA LEU A 329 -19.95 6.69 23.94
C LEU A 329 -20.33 8.18 24.04
N GLN A 330 -21.31 8.62 23.26
CA GLN A 330 -21.82 9.99 23.32
C GLN A 330 -22.52 10.31 24.64
N SER A 331 -23.11 9.30 25.29
CA SER A 331 -23.76 9.45 26.60
C SER A 331 -22.80 9.44 27.81
N ILE A 332 -21.50 9.16 27.59
CA ILE A 332 -20.50 9.22 28.65
C ILE A 332 -20.24 10.67 29.01
N ASP A 333 -20.24 10.98 30.30
CA ASP A 333 -19.68 12.22 30.81
C ASP A 333 -18.14 12.15 30.74
N TRP A 334 -17.57 13.02 29.92
CA TRP A 334 -16.13 13.06 29.62
C TRP A 334 -15.41 14.15 30.41
N GLU A 335 -16.02 14.75 31.42
CA GLU A 335 -15.31 15.67 32.32
C GLU A 335 -14.23 14.89 33.12
N TYR A 336 -12.98 14.95 32.64
CA TYR A 336 -11.81 14.41 33.31
C TYR A 336 -10.55 15.25 33.08
#